data_AF-A0A7C5X4X5-F1
#
_entry.id   AF-A0A7C5X4X5-F1
#
_cell.length_a   1.000
_cell.length_b   1.000
_cell.length_c   1.000
_cell.angle_alpha   90.00
_cell.angle_beta   90.00
_cell.angle_gamma   90.00
#
_symmetry.space_group_name_H-M   'P 1'
#
loop_
_entity.id
_entity.type
_entity.pdbx_description
1 polymer ?
#
loop_
_entity_poly.entity_id
_entity_poly.type
_entity_poly.pdbx_seq_one_letter_code
_entity_poly.pdbx_strand_id
1 'polypeptide(L)'
;MLGMTNKTNKLDARGLNKLQRAGTLPTVWIPPGDLRDKRELTRARMALVRQRTQLKQRIHATLAKYDLTIPEVNDPFRVKGRKLLKEKIAELLPETRAMTEML
;
A
#
# COMPACT_ATOMS: atom_id res chain seq x y z
N MET A 1 3.69 -36.37 -13.27
CA MET A 1 3.74 -35.10 -12.52
C MET A 1 2.76 -34.11 -13.13
N LEU A 2 1.86 -33.53 -12.33
CA LEU A 2 0.88 -32.54 -12.78
C LEU A 2 1.37 -31.09 -12.61
N GLY A 3 2.65 -30.89 -12.29
CA GLY A 3 3.31 -29.59 -12.28
C GLY A 3 3.97 -29.35 -13.63
N MET A 4 3.45 -28.40 -14.40
CA MET A 4 4.11 -27.95 -15.63
C MET A 4 5.24 -26.97 -15.25
N THR A 5 6.43 -27.18 -15.80
CA THR A 5 7.67 -26.45 -15.44
C THR A 5 7.67 -24.98 -15.87
N ASN A 6 6.79 -24.57 -16.79
CA ASN A 6 6.59 -23.18 -17.19
C ASN A 6 5.18 -22.72 -16.84
N LYS A 7 5.05 -21.95 -15.76
CA LYS A 7 3.76 -21.43 -15.29
C LYS A 7 3.26 -20.33 -16.24
N THR A 8 2.11 -20.58 -16.87
CA THR A 8 1.37 -19.57 -17.64
C THR A 8 -0.11 -19.71 -17.33
N ASN A 9 -0.87 -18.60 -17.41
CA ASN A 9 -2.32 -18.62 -17.16
C ASN A 9 -3.04 -19.67 -18.01
N LYS A 10 -2.61 -19.87 -19.27
CA LYS A 10 -3.17 -20.88 -20.19
C LYS A 10 -2.88 -22.32 -19.74
N LEU A 11 -1.71 -22.59 -19.17
CA LEU A 11 -1.34 -23.92 -18.68
C LEU A 11 -2.00 -24.20 -17.32
N ASP A 12 -2.08 -23.18 -16.44
CA ASP A 12 -2.78 -23.27 -15.15
C ASP A 12 -4.27 -23.59 -15.35
N ALA A 13 -4.97 -22.87 -16.23
CA ALA A 13 -6.37 -23.13 -16.54
C ALA A 13 -6.60 -24.57 -17.06
N ARG A 14 -5.69 -25.07 -17.91
CA ARG A 14 -5.74 -26.47 -18.40
C ARG A 14 -5.46 -27.48 -17.29
N GLY A 15 -4.53 -27.20 -16.38
CA GLY A 15 -4.24 -28.03 -15.21
C GLY A 15 -5.43 -28.13 -14.26
N LEU A 16 -6.04 -26.99 -13.93
CA LEU A 16 -7.26 -26.92 -13.10
C LEU A 16 -8.42 -27.70 -13.73
N ASN A 17 -8.63 -27.58 -15.04
CA ASN A 17 -9.68 -28.34 -15.73
C ASN A 17 -9.44 -29.86 -15.66
N LYS A 18 -8.20 -30.31 -15.85
CA LYS A 18 -7.85 -31.73 -15.71
C LYS A 18 -8.11 -32.26 -14.30
N LEU A 19 -7.70 -31.51 -13.27
CA LEU A 19 -7.97 -31.85 -11.87
C LEU A 19 -9.46 -31.91 -11.58
N GLN A 20 -10.24 -30.95 -12.10
CA GLN A 20 -11.69 -30.92 -11.94
C GLN A 20 -12.34 -32.15 -12.59
N ARG A 21 -11.93 -32.50 -13.82
CA ARG A 21 -12.43 -33.68 -14.55
C ARG A 21 -12.08 -35.00 -13.86
N ALA A 22 -10.90 -35.08 -13.24
CA ALA A 22 -10.47 -36.24 -12.47
C ALA A 22 -11.07 -36.29 -11.06
N GLY A 23 -11.84 -35.27 -10.64
CA GLY A 23 -12.40 -35.17 -9.28
C GLY A 23 -11.36 -34.96 -8.19
N THR A 24 -10.12 -34.63 -8.55
CA THR A 24 -9.00 -34.43 -7.62
C THR A 24 -8.68 -32.97 -7.37
N LEU A 25 -9.44 -32.03 -7.96
CA LEU A 25 -9.31 -30.63 -7.64
C LEU A 25 -9.76 -30.39 -6.19
N PRO A 26 -8.88 -29.90 -5.30
CA PRO A 26 -9.27 -29.61 -3.93
C PRO A 26 -10.37 -28.56 -3.91
N THR A 27 -11.50 -28.88 -3.28
CA THR A 27 -12.55 -27.90 -3.04
C THR A 27 -12.09 -26.96 -1.94
N VAL A 28 -11.95 -25.68 -2.28
CA VAL A 28 -11.63 -24.64 -1.29
C VAL A 28 -12.93 -23.90 -0.96
N TRP A 29 -13.17 -23.65 0.32
CA TRP A 29 -14.32 -22.87 0.74
C TRP A 29 -14.21 -21.44 0.21
N ILE A 30 -15.21 -21.03 -0.57
CA ILE A 30 -15.37 -19.65 -1.02
C ILE A 30 -16.35 -18.95 -0.07
N PRO A 31 -15.91 -17.94 0.71
CA PRO A 31 -16.81 -17.21 1.59
C PRO A 31 -17.96 -16.56 0.82
N PRO A 32 -19.17 -16.48 1.42
CA PRO A 32 -20.29 -15.71 0.87
C PRO A 32 -19.90 -14.25 0.57
N GLY A 33 -20.64 -13.60 -0.34
CA GLY A 33 -20.40 -12.22 -0.79
C GLY A 33 -20.17 -11.26 0.37
N ASP A 34 -21.12 -11.19 1.31
CA ASP A 34 -21.08 -10.28 2.46
C ASP A 34 -19.81 -10.43 3.33
N LEU A 35 -19.29 -11.66 3.45
CA LEU A 35 -18.07 -11.92 4.21
C LEU A 35 -16.82 -11.52 3.43
N ARG A 36 -16.83 -11.68 2.10
CA ARG A 36 -15.75 -11.18 1.23
C ARG A 36 -15.68 -9.66 1.28
N ASP A 37 -16.81 -8.97 1.19
CA ASP A 37 -16.86 -7.52 1.20
C ASP A 37 -16.31 -6.93 2.52
N LYS A 38 -16.67 -7.54 3.66
CA LYS A 38 -16.10 -7.17 4.97
C LYS A 38 -14.57 -7.37 5.04
N ARG A 39 -14.07 -8.45 4.43
CA ARG A 39 -12.63 -8.72 4.34
C ARG A 39 -11.92 -7.72 3.44
N GLU A 40 -12.49 -7.40 2.29
CA GLU A 40 -11.94 -6.42 1.36
C GLU A 40 -11.89 -5.02 1.98
N LEU A 41 -12.89 -4.62 2.76
CA LEU A 41 -12.85 -3.34 3.48
C LEU A 41 -11.63 -3.24 4.41
N THR A 42 -11.33 -4.32 5.14
CA THR A 42 -10.18 -4.37 6.06
C THR A 42 -8.86 -4.35 5.29
N ARG A 43 -8.76 -5.12 4.19
CA ARG A 43 -7.58 -5.14 3.31
C ARG A 43 -7.33 -3.79 2.67
N ALA A 44 -8.37 -3.15 2.15
CA ALA A 44 -8.31 -1.81 1.57
C ALA A 44 -7.82 -0.80 2.61
N ARG A 45 -8.36 -0.84 3.83
CA ARG A 45 -7.87 0.00 4.94
C ARG A 45 -6.38 -0.23 5.21
N MET A 46 -5.93 -1.48 5.30
CA MET A 46 -4.50 -1.79 5.52
C MET A 46 -3.62 -1.23 4.40
N ALA A 47 -4.03 -1.39 3.14
CA ALA A 47 -3.31 -0.86 1.98
C ALA A 47 -3.22 0.67 2.01
N LEU A 48 -4.34 1.36 2.25
CA LEU A 48 -4.39 2.81 2.33
C LEU A 48 -3.58 3.36 3.52
N VAL A 49 -3.63 2.70 4.68
CA VAL A 49 -2.81 3.07 5.83
C VAL A 49 -1.33 2.92 5.52
N ARG A 50 -0.94 1.84 4.82
CA ARG A 50 0.45 1.64 4.39
C ARG A 50 0.91 2.74 3.43
N GLN A 51 0.09 3.07 2.42
CA GLN A 51 0.38 4.15 1.49
C GLN A 51 0.51 5.50 2.21
N ARG A 52 -0.44 5.83 3.11
CA ARG A 52 -0.37 7.04 3.93
C ARG A 52 0.91 7.11 4.76
N THR A 53 1.29 6.01 5.40
CA THR A 53 2.55 5.96 6.17
C THR A 53 3.76 6.16 5.24
N GLN A 54 3.79 5.53 4.06
CA GLN A 54 4.88 5.73 3.10
C GLN A 54 5.03 7.18 2.65
N LEU A 55 3.91 7.87 2.35
CA LEU A 55 3.93 9.29 1.99
C LEU A 55 4.46 10.17 3.12
N LYS A 56 3.98 9.96 4.35
CA LYS A 56 4.50 10.64 5.55
C LYS A 56 6.01 10.42 5.74
N GLN A 57 6.48 9.19 5.58
CA GLN A 57 7.91 8.87 5.72
C GLN A 57 8.75 9.51 4.61
N ARG A 58 8.22 9.66 3.39
CA ARG A 58 8.91 10.41 2.33
C ARG A 58 9.05 11.88 2.70
N ILE A 59 8.01 12.51 3.23
CA ILE A 59 8.07 13.90 3.71
C ILE A 59 9.12 14.03 4.82
N HIS A 60 9.11 13.15 5.82
CA HIS A 60 10.13 13.13 6.87
C HIS A 60 11.55 12.96 6.31
N ALA A 61 11.75 12.00 5.41
CA ALA A 61 13.05 11.76 4.78
C ALA A 61 13.52 12.97 3.96
N THR A 62 12.60 13.67 3.29
CA THR A 62 12.95 14.91 2.58
C THR A 62 13.39 15.99 3.56
N LEU A 63 12.61 16.26 4.61
CA LEU A 63 12.98 17.28 5.61
C LEU A 63 14.32 16.97 6.29
N ALA A 64 14.57 15.70 6.63
CA ALA A 64 15.83 15.26 7.23
C ALA A 64 17.06 15.50 6.35
N LYS A 65 16.93 15.41 5.01
CA LYS A 65 18.05 15.73 4.09
C LYS A 65 18.49 17.20 4.16
N TYR A 66 17.60 18.08 4.62
CA TYR A 66 17.83 19.51 4.79
C TYR A 66 18.06 19.90 6.25
N ASP A 67 18.24 18.91 7.14
CA ASP A 67 18.36 19.11 8.59
C ASP A 67 17.14 19.85 9.20
N LEU A 68 15.96 19.70 8.57
CA LEU A 68 14.72 20.30 9.03
C LEU A 68 13.98 19.34 9.96
N THR A 69 13.78 19.77 11.20
CA THR A 69 13.01 19.04 12.21
C THR A 69 11.87 19.89 12.76
N ILE A 70 10.86 19.23 13.35
CA ILE A 70 9.68 19.87 13.96
C ILE A 70 9.52 19.31 15.38
N PRO A 71 10.39 19.70 16.33
CA PRO A 71 10.37 19.18 17.70
C PRO A 71 9.15 19.65 18.51
N GLU A 72 8.43 20.68 18.05
CA GLU A 72 7.33 21.32 18.77
C GLU A 72 6.06 20.45 18.83
N VAL A 73 5.97 19.40 18.01
CA VAL A 73 4.79 18.53 17.93
C VAL A 73 5.15 17.05 17.84
N ASN A 74 4.38 16.22 18.54
CA ASN A 74 4.54 14.75 18.47
C ASN A 74 4.16 14.17 17.09
N ASP A 75 3.22 14.78 16.37
CA ASP A 75 2.82 14.35 15.03
C ASP A 75 2.59 15.58 14.13
N PRO A 76 3.52 15.87 13.20
CA PRO A 76 3.40 17.04 12.32
C PRO A 76 2.24 16.95 11.33
N PHE A 77 1.62 15.77 11.16
CA PHE A 77 0.49 15.58 10.25
C PHE A 77 -0.88 15.77 10.91
N ARG A 78 -0.93 15.93 12.25
CA ARG A 78 -2.15 16.33 12.97
C ARG A 78 -2.46 17.80 12.74
N VAL A 79 -3.70 18.18 13.03
CA VAL A 79 -4.22 19.54 12.80
C VAL A 79 -3.27 20.63 13.31
N LYS A 80 -2.74 20.50 14.54
CA LYS A 80 -1.82 21.47 15.15
C LYS A 80 -0.45 21.53 14.44
N GLY A 81 0.07 20.39 13.97
CA GLY A 81 1.41 20.29 13.36
C GLY A 81 1.47 20.71 11.89
N ARG A 82 0.33 20.70 11.18
CA ARG A 82 0.31 20.99 9.73
C ARG A 82 0.80 22.39 9.37
N LYS A 83 0.61 23.37 10.26
CA LYS A 83 1.10 24.74 10.03
C LYS A 83 2.63 24.75 10.01
N LEU A 84 3.25 24.22 11.07
CA LEU A 84 4.71 24.08 11.18
C LEU A 84 5.29 23.24 10.04
N LEU A 85 4.60 22.16 9.66
CA LEU A 85 5.02 21.32 8.53
C LEU A 85 5.07 22.11 7.22
N LYS A 86 4.08 22.97 6.96
CA LYS A 86 4.09 23.84 5.77
C LYS A 86 5.21 24.88 5.82
N GLU A 87 5.46 25.46 6.99
CA GLU A 87 6.56 26.41 7.18
C GLU A 87 7.91 25.75 6.86
N LYS A 88 8.14 24.52 7.34
CA LYS A 88 9.36 23.76 6.99
C LYS A 88 9.44 23.35 5.53
N ILE A 89 8.33 22.94 4.91
CA ILE A 89 8.31 22.66 3.47
C ILE A 89 8.64 23.93 2.66
N ALA A 90 8.23 25.11 3.13
CA ALA A 90 8.57 26.39 2.51
C ALA A 90 10.04 26.82 2.69
N GLU A 91 10.86 26.08 3.44
CA GLU A 91 12.32 26.27 3.51
C GLU A 91 13.06 25.44 2.43
N LEU A 92 12.40 24.45 1.80
CA LEU A 92 12.98 23.59 0.77
C LEU A 92 13.25 24.32 -0.55
N LEU A 93 14.24 23.86 -1.32
CA LEU A 93 14.47 24.35 -2.69
C LEU A 93 13.24 24.15 -3.59
N PRO A 94 13.04 24.98 -4.64
CA PRO A 94 11.80 25.03 -5.42
C PRO A 94 11.31 23.67 -5.93
N GLU A 95 12.18 22.90 -6.58
CA GLU A 95 11.80 21.59 -7.15
C GLU A 95 11.50 20.55 -6.06
N THR A 96 12.29 20.56 -4.98
CA THR A 96 12.05 19.64 -3.86
C THR A 96 10.76 19.98 -3.11
N ARG A 97 10.48 21.28 -2.96
CA ARG A 97 9.24 21.79 -2.38
C ARG A 97 8.03 21.35 -3.19
N ALA A 98 8.03 21.63 -4.49
CA ALA A 98 6.94 21.25 -5.38
C ALA A 98 6.64 19.74 -5.31
N MET A 99 7.69 18.91 -5.36
CA MET A 99 7.54 17.45 -5.22
C MET A 99 6.99 17.02 -3.85
N THR A 100 7.39 17.70 -2.78
CA THR A 100 6.96 17.36 -1.41
C THR A 100 5.52 17.78 -1.13
N GLU A 101 5.06 18.90 -1.72
CA GLU A 101 3.69 19.38 -1.61
C GLU A 101 2.67 18.49 -2.34
N MET A 102 3.12 17.68 -3.30
CA MET A 102 2.29 16.72 -4.02
C MET A 102 2.03 15.40 -3.26
N LEU A 103 2.70 15.17 -2.11
CA LEU A 103 2.60 13.95 -1.29
C LEU A 103 1.53 14.05 -0.20
#